data_AF-A0A3D3W1L2-F1
#
_entry.id   AF-A0A3D3W1L2-F1
#
_cell.length_a   1.000
_cell.length_b   1.000
_cell.length_c   1.000
_cell.angle_alpha   90.00
_cell.angle_beta   90.00
_cell.angle_gamma   90.00
#
_symmetry.space_group_name_H-M   'P 1'
#
loop_
_entity.id
_entity.type
_entity.pdbx_description
1 polymer ?
#
loop_
_entity_poly.entity_id
_entity_poly.type
_entity_poly.pdbx_seq_one_letter_code
_entity_poly.pdbx_strand_id
1 'polypeptide(L)'
;MLYYGATALTAITDNAALTLLGSQVPNLSDELKFALLAGAVSGGGLTVIANAPNPAGAGILQSSAAFSDEGINPGKLFLGALMPTVVAIVFFWLV
;
A
#
# COMPACT_ATOMS: atom_id res chain seq x y z
N MET A 1 -10.39 -12.41 4.60
CA MET A 1 -9.04 -12.93 4.26
C MET A 1 -8.44 -12.26 3.03
N LEU A 2 -9.15 -12.19 1.90
CA LEU A 2 -8.62 -11.56 0.67
C LEU A 2 -8.14 -10.11 0.88
N TYR A 3 -8.94 -9.29 1.58
CA TYR A 3 -8.57 -7.92 1.93
C TYR A 3 -7.19 -7.81 2.61
N TYR A 4 -7.01 -8.50 3.74
CA TYR A 4 -5.75 -8.46 4.49
C TYR A 4 -4.58 -9.10 3.72
N GLY A 5 -4.86 -10.14 2.94
CA GLY A 5 -3.88 -10.74 2.02
C GLY A 5 -3.40 -9.73 0.98
N ALA A 6 -4.32 -8.97 0.38
CA ALA A 6 -4.00 -7.92 -0.58
C ALA A 6 -3.24 -6.75 0.07
N THR A 7 -3.62 -6.34 1.28
CA THR A 7 -2.89 -5.33 2.07
C THR A 7 -1.45 -5.74 2.38
N ALA A 8 -1.21 -7.02 2.72
CA ALA A 8 0.14 -7.51 2.95
C ALA A 8 0.93 -7.64 1.63
N LEU A 9 0.29 -8.18 0.58
CA LEU A 9 0.98 -8.47 -0.68
C LEU A 9 1.37 -7.19 -1.41
N THR A 10 0.52 -6.16 -1.43
CA THR A 10 0.85 -4.86 -2.02
C THR A 10 1.99 -4.14 -1.30
N ALA A 11 2.36 -4.51 -0.07
CA ALA A 11 3.53 -3.94 0.59
C ALA A 11 4.83 -4.40 -0.09
N ILE A 12 4.79 -5.50 -0.83
CA ILE A 12 5.94 -6.08 -1.54
C ILE A 12 5.72 -6.17 -3.06
N THR A 13 4.57 -5.71 -3.55
CA THR A 13 4.20 -5.68 -4.98
C THR A 13 3.55 -4.35 -5.33
N ASP A 14 3.30 -4.09 -6.62
CA ASP A 14 2.56 -2.91 -7.04
C ASP A 14 1.03 -3.05 -6.82
N ASN A 15 0.38 -2.00 -6.32
CA ASN A 15 -1.06 -2.01 -6.03
C ASN A 15 -1.93 -2.13 -7.30
N ALA A 16 -1.53 -1.51 -8.41
CA ALA A 16 -2.24 -1.54 -9.68
C ALA A 16 -2.05 -2.89 -10.38
N ALA A 17 -0.84 -3.44 -10.32
CA ALA A 17 -0.56 -4.79 -10.80
C ALA A 17 -1.38 -5.84 -10.04
N LEU A 18 -1.41 -5.77 -8.70
CA LEU A 18 -2.18 -6.71 -7.88
C LEU A 18 -3.68 -6.65 -8.18
N THR A 19 -4.23 -5.43 -8.29
CA THR A 19 -5.65 -5.24 -8.62
C THR A 19 -6.00 -5.65 -10.04
N LEU A 20 -5.12 -5.41 -11.01
CA LEU A 20 -5.28 -5.88 -12.39
C LEU A 20 -5.25 -7.41 -12.47
N LEU A 21 -4.30 -8.07 -11.81
CA LEU A 21 -4.22 -9.52 -11.80
C LEU A 21 -5.45 -10.15 -11.13
N GLY A 22 -5.93 -9.57 -10.03
CA GLY A 22 -7.12 -10.08 -9.38
C GLY A 22 -8.42 -9.80 -10.14
N SER A 23 -8.50 -8.73 -10.95
CA SER A 23 -9.68 -8.47 -11.79
C SER A 23 -9.82 -9.47 -12.94
N GLN A 24 -8.73 -10.15 -13.31
CA GLN A 24 -8.71 -11.22 -14.31
C GLN A 24 -9.12 -12.58 -13.76
N VAL A 25 -9.32 -12.72 -12.44
CA VAL A 25 -9.76 -13.97 -11.83
C VAL A 25 -11.21 -14.28 -12.26
N PRO A 26 -11.46 -15.41 -12.94
CA PRO A 26 -12.80 -15.76 -13.39
C PRO A 26 -13.77 -15.91 -12.22
N ASN A 27 -14.99 -15.40 -12.37
CA ASN A 27 -16.08 -15.52 -11.39
C ASN A 27 -15.75 -14.93 -10.00
N LEU A 28 -14.83 -13.97 -9.91
CA LEU A 28 -14.62 -13.23 -8.67
C LEU A 28 -15.85 -12.33 -8.42
N SER A 29 -16.50 -12.49 -7.27
CA SER A 29 -17.67 -11.67 -6.91
C SER A 29 -17.29 -10.20 -6.75
N ASP A 30 -18.26 -9.30 -6.88
CA ASP A 30 -17.99 -7.86 -6.80
C ASP A 30 -17.55 -7.45 -5.39
N GLU A 31 -18.01 -8.14 -4.35
CA GLU A 31 -17.55 -7.95 -2.98
C GLU A 31 -16.07 -8.34 -2.82
N LEU A 32 -15.64 -9.42 -3.48
CA LEU A 32 -14.24 -9.85 -3.47
C LEU A 32 -13.34 -8.94 -4.30
N LYS A 33 -13.83 -8.41 -5.44
CA LYS A 33 -13.12 -7.37 -6.20
C LYS A 33 -12.94 -6.10 -5.37
N PHE A 34 -13.99 -5.69 -4.66
CA PHE A 34 -13.92 -4.56 -3.74
C PHE A 34 -12.94 -4.83 -2.61
N ALA A 35 -13.01 -6.00 -1.96
CA ALA A 35 -12.08 -6.38 -0.90
C ALA A 35 -10.62 -6.41 -1.37
N LEU A 36 -10.36 -6.89 -2.59
CA LEU A 36 -9.04 -6.87 -3.22
C LEU A 36 -8.55 -5.43 -3.43
N LEU A 37 -9.37 -4.58 -4.07
CA LEU A 37 -9.03 -3.17 -4.33
C LEU A 37 -8.78 -2.42 -3.03
N ALA A 38 -9.71 -2.50 -2.08
CA ALA A 38 -9.62 -1.83 -0.79
C ALA A 38 -8.38 -2.29 -0.01
N GLY A 39 -8.08 -3.60 -0.04
CA GLY A 39 -6.89 -4.16 0.59
C GLY A 39 -5.60 -3.61 -0.04
N ALA A 40 -5.51 -3.63 -1.38
CA ALA A 40 -4.35 -3.11 -2.13
C ALA A 40 -4.14 -1.60 -1.94
N VAL A 41 -5.21 -0.81 -1.85
CA VAL A 41 -5.11 0.63 -1.54
C VAL A 41 -4.62 0.84 -0.12
N SER A 42 -5.15 0.10 0.86
CA SER A 42 -4.80 0.24 2.28
C SER A 42 -3.32 -0.07 2.56
N GLY A 43 -2.79 -1.09 1.88
CA GLY A 43 -1.38 -1.48 2.03
C GLY A 43 -0.41 -0.70 1.13
N GLY A 44 -0.90 0.07 0.15
CA GLY A 44 -0.07 0.73 -0.86
C GLY A 44 0.91 1.77 -0.29
N GLY A 45 0.72 2.22 0.96
CA GLY A 45 1.64 3.13 1.65
C GLY A 45 2.72 2.43 2.49
N LEU A 46 2.68 1.10 2.65
CA LEU A 46 3.53 0.39 3.63
C LEU A 46 5.01 0.40 3.27
N THR A 47 5.37 0.50 1.99
CA THR A 47 6.77 0.49 1.54
C THR A 47 6.99 1.39 0.34
N VAL A 48 8.25 1.74 0.07
CA VAL A 48 8.59 2.56 -1.09
C VAL A 48 8.39 1.84 -2.42
N ILE A 49 8.29 0.50 -2.44
CA ILE A 49 8.18 -0.29 -3.68
C ILE A 49 6.72 -0.56 -4.10
N ALA A 50 5.76 -0.24 -3.22
CA ALA A 50 4.35 -0.59 -3.39
C ALA A 50 3.64 0.12 -4.55
N ASN A 51 4.18 1.25 -5.02
CA ASN A 51 3.70 1.99 -6.20
C ASN A 51 4.71 3.09 -6.60
N ALA A 52 4.57 3.63 -7.82
CA ALA A 52 5.42 4.70 -8.33
C ALA A 52 5.34 6.05 -7.57
N PRO A 53 4.21 6.47 -6.99
CA PRO A 53 4.14 7.65 -6.14
C PRO A 53 5.07 7.62 -4.91
N ASN A 54 5.32 6.47 -4.28
CA ASN A 54 6.12 6.43 -3.04
C ASN A 54 7.60 6.82 -3.27
N PRO A 55 8.34 6.31 -4.29
CA PRO A 55 9.67 6.80 -4.63
C PRO A 55 9.69 8.27 -5.08
N ALA A 56 8.62 8.74 -5.73
CA ALA A 56 8.52 10.14 -6.10
C ALA A 56 8.40 11.05 -4.87
N GLY A 57 7.55 10.69 -3.90
CA GLY A 57 7.42 11.41 -2.63
C GLY A 57 8.73 11.39 -1.82
N ALA A 58 9.40 10.25 -1.80
CA ALA A 58 10.75 10.10 -1.25
C ALA A 58 11.76 11.09 -1.87
N GLY A 59 11.79 11.19 -3.20
CA GLY A 59 12.67 12.12 -3.92
C GLY A 59 12.36 13.59 -3.66
N ILE A 60 11.08 13.95 -3.45
CA ILE A 60 10.68 15.31 -3.07
C ILE A 60 11.17 15.65 -1.66
N LEU A 61 11.08 14.68 -0.73
CA LEU A 61 11.40 14.91 0.68
C LEU A 61 12.88 14.72 1.02
N GLN A 62 13.72 14.27 0.07
CA GLN A 62 15.13 13.95 0.30
C GLN A 62 15.95 15.11 0.90
N SER A 63 15.58 16.36 0.64
CA SER A 63 16.28 17.55 1.16
C SER A 63 15.72 18.06 2.49
N SER A 64 14.63 17.47 2.98
CA SER A 64 14.01 17.87 4.24
C SER A 64 14.83 17.37 5.44
N ALA A 65 14.71 18.06 6.57
CA ALA A 65 15.39 17.68 7.81
C ALA A 65 15.05 16.27 8.32
N ALA A 66 13.91 15.70 7.88
CA ALA A 66 13.50 14.34 8.22
C ALA A 66 14.25 13.25 7.40
N PHE A 67 14.83 13.63 6.26
CA PHE A 67 15.49 12.73 5.32
C PHE A 67 16.89 13.25 4.92
N SER A 68 17.48 14.15 5.70
CA SER A 68 18.75 14.82 5.41
C SER A 68 19.99 13.90 5.52
N ASP A 69 19.81 12.67 6.01
CA ASP A 69 20.82 11.61 6.00
C ASP A 69 20.88 10.90 4.64
N GLU A 70 21.79 9.93 4.47
CA GLU A 70 21.87 9.09 3.27
C GLU A 70 20.63 8.20 3.08
N GLY A 71 19.60 8.75 2.45
CA GLY A 71 18.47 8.01 1.90
C GLY A 71 17.40 7.55 2.91
N ILE A 72 16.51 6.68 2.43
CA ILE A 72 15.36 6.20 3.21
C ILE A 72 15.64 4.83 3.79
N ASN A 73 15.53 4.71 5.11
CA ASN A 73 15.56 3.41 5.77
C ASN A 73 14.22 2.66 5.55
N PRO A 74 14.20 1.51 4.87
CA PRO A 74 12.96 0.79 4.56
C PRO A 74 12.18 0.35 5.81
N GLY A 75 12.89 -0.05 6.86
CA GLY A 75 12.26 -0.49 8.11
C GLY A 75 11.61 0.66 8.87
N LYS A 76 12.27 1.83 8.97
CA LYS A 76 11.69 3.02 9.60
C LYS A 76 10.47 3.53 8.82
N LEU A 77 10.54 3.52 7.48
CA LEU A 77 9.40 3.87 6.63
C LEU A 77 8.22 2.93 6.88
N PHE A 78 8.46 1.62 6.87
CA PHE A 78 7.42 0.62 7.13
C PHE A 78 6.76 0.82 8.49
N LEU A 79 7.55 1.01 9.55
CA LEU A 79 7.02 1.27 10.89
C LEU A 79 6.22 2.58 10.95
N GLY A 80 6.71 3.63 10.30
CA GLY A 80 6.00 4.92 10.21
C GLY A 80 4.69 4.84 9.43
N ALA A 81 4.61 3.94 8.45
CA ALA A 81 3.41 3.71 7.64
C ALA A 81 2.33 2.87 8.33
N LEU A 82 2.63 2.16 9.44
CA LEU A 82 1.66 1.31 10.12
C LEU A 82 0.44 2.09 10.62
N MET A 83 0.64 3.25 11.24
CA MET A 83 -0.46 4.09 11.74
C MET A 83 -1.40 4.56 10.61
N PRO A 84 -0.92 5.21 9.53
CA PRO A 84 -1.81 5.59 8.44
C PRO A 84 -2.46 4.39 7.73
N THR A 85 -1.77 3.24 7.64
CA THR A 85 -2.38 2.00 7.14
C THR A 85 -3.52 1.51 8.04
N VAL A 86 -3.34 1.51 9.36
CA VAL A 86 -4.43 1.15 10.30
C VAL A 86 -5.60 2.11 10.16
N VAL A 87 -5.35 3.41 10.01
CA VAL A 87 -6.39 4.40 9.75
C VAL A 87 -7.15 4.04 8.46
N ALA A 88 -6.44 3.80 7.35
CA ALA A 88 -7.06 3.40 6.09
C ALA A 88 -7.90 2.12 6.24
N ILE A 89 -7.39 1.12 6.97
CA ILE A 89 -8.13 -0.11 7.29
C ILE A 89 -9.42 0.23 8.03
N VAL A 90 -9.36 1.00 9.11
CA VAL A 90 -10.56 1.40 9.88
C VAL A 90 -11.59 2.09 8.98
N PHE A 91 -11.18 3.03 8.14
CA PHE A 91 -12.12 3.71 7.24
C PHE A 91 -12.74 2.77 6.21
N PHE A 92 -11.99 1.85 5.60
CA PHE A 92 -12.55 0.86 4.68
C PHE A 92 -13.48 -0.16 5.34
N TRP A 93 -13.38 -0.36 6.66
CA TRP A 93 -14.30 -1.21 7.43
C TRP A 93 -15.55 -0.48 7.92
N LEU A 94 -15.51 0.85 8.00
CA LEU A 94 -16.63 1.68 8.46
C LEU A 94 -17.55 2.16 7.32
N VAL A 95 -17.07 2.08 6.07
CA VAL A 95 -17.83 2.38 4.84
C VAL A 95 -18.45 1.09 4.32
#